data_AF-A0A7J9QSG0-F1
#
_entry.id   AF-A0A7J9QSG0-F1
#
_cell.length_a   1.000
_cell.length_b   1.000
_cell.length_c   1.000
_cell.angle_alpha   90.00
_cell.angle_beta   90.00
_cell.angle_gamma   90.00
#
_symmetry.space_group_name_H-M   'P 1'
#
loop_
_entity.id
_entity.type
_entity.pdbx_description
1 polymer ?
#
loop_
_entity_poly.entity_id
_entity_poly.type
_entity_poly.pdbx_seq_one_letter_code
_entity_poly.pdbx_strand_id
1 'polypeptide(L)' 'RSAQKGIVFKSKIIFGSPTVEIEELSRKGKFHIIVIGSRGQSGIKEAFLGSVANAIVHKSKIPVLVVK' A
#
# COMPACT_ATOMS: atom_id res chain seq x y z
N ARG A 1 -16.96 -8.31 1.12
CA ARG A 1 -17.66 -7.65 0.00
C ARG A 1 -17.01 -7.94 -1.37
N SER A 2 -15.71 -7.78 -1.58
CA SER A 2 -15.08 -8.03 -2.90
C SER A 2 -15.07 -9.50 -3.32
N ALA A 3 -14.73 -10.41 -2.39
CA ALA A 3 -14.76 -11.87 -2.63
C ALA A 3 -16.16 -12.38 -3.03
N GLN A 4 -17.20 -11.86 -2.38
CA GLN A 4 -18.62 -12.17 -2.66
C GLN A 4 -19.07 -11.69 -4.05
N LYS A 5 -18.32 -10.78 -4.68
CA LYS A 5 -18.56 -10.28 -6.03
C LYS A 5 -17.70 -10.99 -7.09
N GLY A 6 -17.06 -12.12 -6.75
CA GLY A 6 -16.24 -12.89 -7.69
C GLY A 6 -14.89 -12.26 -8.03
N ILE A 7 -14.46 -11.22 -7.30
CA ILE A 7 -13.15 -10.60 -7.52
C ILE A 7 -12.08 -11.54 -6.97
N VAL A 8 -11.21 -12.03 -7.84
CA VAL A 8 -10.06 -12.87 -7.47
C VAL A 8 -8.99 -11.99 -6.82
N PHE A 9 -8.49 -12.41 -5.65
CA PHE A 9 -7.39 -11.75 -4.97
C PHE A 9 -6.42 -12.79 -4.39
N LYS A 10 -5.16 -12.38 -4.24
CA LYS A 10 -4.14 -13.14 -3.52
C LYS A 10 -3.75 -12.36 -2.28
N SER A 11 -3.80 -13.00 -1.12
CA SER A 11 -3.32 -12.44 0.14
C SER A 11 -1.90 -12.89 0.43
N LYS A 12 -1.06 -12.00 0.96
CA LYS A 12 0.29 -12.34 1.41
C LYS A 12 0.57 -11.62 2.72
N ILE A 13 1.12 -12.35 3.69
CA ILE A 13 1.65 -11.80 4.94
C ILE A 13 3.17 -11.82 4.82
N ILE A 14 3.81 -10.68 5.06
CA ILE A 14 5.26 -10.53 5.00
C ILE A 14 5.70 -9.85 6.28
N PHE A 15 6.73 -10.39 6.92
CA PHE A 15 7.34 -9.81 8.11
C PHE A 15 8.54 -8.95 7.71
N GLY A 16 8.66 -7.77 8.31
CA GLY A 16 9.73 -6.83 8.00
C GLY A 16 9.26 -5.38 8.09
N SER A 17 10.07 -4.47 7.55
CA SER A 17 9.70 -3.07 7.43
C SER A 17 8.64 -2.90 6.34
N PRO A 18 7.43 -2.36 6.64
CA PRO A 18 6.35 -2.26 5.66
C PRO A 18 6.77 -1.54 4.37
N THR A 19 7.53 -0.46 4.49
CA THR A 19 7.98 0.32 3.35
C THR A 19 8.90 -0.47 2.43
N VAL A 20 9.85 -1.24 3.01
CA VAL A 20 10.81 -2.04 2.25
C VAL A 20 10.09 -3.20 1.57
N GLU A 21 9.25 -3.92 2.30
CA GLU A 21 8.56 -5.10 1.77
C GLU A 21 7.53 -4.74 0.69
N ILE A 22 6.82 -3.62 0.84
CA ILE A 22 5.88 -3.14 -0.20
C ILE A 22 6.64 -2.73 -1.46
N GLU A 23 7.76 -1.99 -1.33
CA GLU A 23 8.58 -1.60 -2.48
C GLU A 23 9.14 -2.84 -3.19
N GLU A 24 9.74 -3.76 -2.44
CA GLU A 24 10.33 -4.99 -2.95
C GLU A 24 9.29 -5.85 -3.69
N LEU A 25 8.10 -6.01 -3.11
CA LEU A 25 7.01 -6.76 -3.71
C LEU A 25 6.50 -6.08 -4.98
N SER A 26 6.35 -4.75 -4.96
CA SER A 26 5.92 -3.97 -6.12
C SER A 26 6.90 -4.10 -7.29
N ARG A 27 8.21 -4.18 -6.99
CA ARG A 27 9.30 -4.29 -7.97
C ARG A 27 9.48 -5.71 -8.51
N LYS A 28 9.39 -6.73 -7.66
CA LYS A 28 9.54 -8.14 -8.04
C LYS A 28 8.31 -8.69 -8.75
N GLY A 29 7.13 -8.17 -8.42
CA GLY A 29 5.87 -8.57 -9.05
C GLY A 29 5.54 -7.77 -10.29
N LYS A 30 4.59 -8.28 -11.08
CA LYS A 30 3.98 -7.55 -12.20
C LYS A 30 2.76 -6.77 -11.69
N PHE A 31 3.01 -5.68 -10.96
CA PHE A 31 1.95 -4.80 -10.46
C PHE A 31 1.93 -3.49 -11.25
N HIS A 32 0.73 -3.02 -11.60
CA HIS A 32 0.55 -1.78 -12.37
C HIS A 32 0.25 -0.57 -11.48
N ILE A 33 -0.23 -0.81 -10.25
CA ILE A 33 -0.61 0.24 -9.30
C ILE A 33 -0.50 -0.26 -7.87
N ILE A 34 -0.11 0.61 -6.95
CA ILE A 34 -0.22 0.40 -5.51
C ILE A 34 -1.43 1.19 -5.01
N VAL A 35 -2.35 0.53 -4.30
CA VAL A 35 -3.46 1.19 -3.62
C VAL A 35 -3.19 1.14 -2.12
N ILE A 36 -3.13 2.31 -1.47
CA ILE A 36 -2.78 2.41 -0.05
C ILE A 36 -3.67 3.42 0.68
N GLY A 37 -4.00 3.11 1.94
CA GLY A 37 -4.73 4.04 2.79
C GLY A 37 -3.89 5.27 3.16
N SER A 38 -4.54 6.42 3.29
CA SER A 38 -3.90 7.69 3.65
C SER A 38 -3.44 7.75 5.11
N ARG A 39 -4.00 6.89 5.98
CA ARG A 39 -3.73 6.87 7.43
C ARG A 39 -3.31 5.48 7.90
N GLY A 40 -2.50 5.46 8.95
CA GLY A 40 -2.05 4.26 9.65
C GLY A 40 -2.55 4.18 11.09
N GLN A 41 -1.91 3.32 11.88
CA GLN A 41 -2.32 3.02 13.27
C GLN A 41 -2.06 4.15 14.27
N SER A 42 -1.17 5.10 13.96
CA SER A 42 -0.71 6.15 14.88
C SER A 42 -1.66 7.37 15.02
N GLY A 43 -2.83 7.37 14.35
CA GLY A 43 -3.95 8.25 14.71
C GLY A 43 -3.74 9.77 14.56
N ILE A 44 -2.74 10.22 13.79
CA ILE A 44 -2.51 11.66 13.56
C ILE A 44 -3.72 12.25 12.80
N LYS A 45 -4.33 13.28 13.40
CA LYS A 45 -5.68 13.77 13.07
C LYS A 45 -5.76 14.64 11.80
N GLU A 46 -4.63 15.10 11.25
CA GLU A 46 -4.62 16.12 10.19
C GLU A 46 -4.37 15.57 8.78
N ALA A 47 -4.34 16.46 7.78
CA ALA A 47 -4.29 16.19 6.34
C ALA A 47 -2.98 15.56 5.83
N PHE A 48 -2.21 14.92 6.72
CA PHE A 48 -0.93 14.32 6.40
C PHE A 48 -1.08 12.84 6.03
N LEU A 49 -0.24 12.40 5.09
CA LEU A 49 -0.07 10.99 4.80
C LEU A 49 0.55 10.28 6.00
N GLY A 50 0.05 9.10 6.33
CA GLY A 50 0.71 8.19 7.28
C GLY A 50 2.12 7.86 6.81
N SER A 51 3.03 7.53 7.75
CA SER A 51 4.46 7.33 7.47
C SER A 51 4.74 6.35 6.33
N VAL A 52 4.01 5.23 6.27
CA VAL A 52 4.13 4.23 5.20
C VAL A 52 3.61 4.79 3.87
N ALA A 53 2.42 5.39 3.85
CA ALA A 53 1.85 5.98 2.63
C ALA A 53 2.76 7.08 2.06
N ASN A 54 3.26 7.96 2.92
CA ASN A 54 4.22 8.99 2.55
C ASN A 54 5.48 8.38 1.92
N ALA A 55 6.08 7.38 2.56
CA ALA A 55 7.29 6.75 2.05
C ALA A 55 7.08 6.05 0.71
N ILE A 56 5.95 5.35 0.52
CA ILE A 56 5.64 4.65 -0.73
C ILE A 56 5.36 5.63 -1.88
N VAL A 57 4.61 6.71 -1.64
CA VAL A 57 4.35 7.74 -2.66
C VAL A 57 5.66 8.32 -3.21
N HIS A 58 6.67 8.53 -2.35
CA HIS A 58 7.95 9.12 -2.77
C HIS A 58 8.94 8.11 -3.39
N LYS A 59 8.83 6.81 -3.07
CA LYS A 59 9.81 5.79 -3.50
C LYS A 59 9.32 4.87 -4.61
N SER A 60 8.01 4.72 -4.77
CA SER A 60 7.42 3.77 -5.72
C SER A 60 7.87 4.05 -7.16
N LYS A 61 8.12 2.97 -7.91
CA LYS A 61 8.41 3.02 -9.35
C LYS A 61 7.15 2.86 -10.22
N ILE A 62 6.01 2.59 -9.59
CA ILE A 62 4.71 2.46 -10.25
C ILE A 62 3.71 3.47 -9.63
N PRO A 63 2.61 3.80 -10.34
CA PRO A 63 1.58 4.69 -9.82
C PRO A 63 1.07 4.27 -8.43
N VAL A 64 0.81 5.26 -7.57
CA VAL A 64 0.27 5.06 -6.22
C VAL A 64 -1.05 5.80 -6.11
N LEU A 65 -2.12 5.06 -5.81
CA LEU A 65 -3.43 5.60 -5.46
C LEU A 65 -3.58 5.65 -3.95
N VAL A 66 -3.68 6.86 -3.42
CA VAL A 66 -3.96 7.09 -2.00
C VAL A 66 -5.46 7.23 -1.78
N VAL A 67 -6.01 6.41 -0.88
CA VAL A 67 -7.43 6.42 -0.51
C VAL A 67 -7.64 6.90 0.92
N LYS A 68 -8.70 7.69 1.15
CA LYS A 68 -9.04 8.27 2.45
C LYS A 68 -10.15 7.50 3.14
#